data_AF-A0A9D1VDX5-F1
#
_entry.id   AF-A0A9D1VDX5-F1
#
_cell.length_a   1.000
_cell.length_b   1.000
_cell.length_c   1.000
_cell.angle_alpha   90.00
_cell.angle_beta   90.00
_cell.angle_gamma   90.00
#
_symmetry.space_group_name_H-M   'P 1'
#
loop_
_entity.id
_entity.type
_entity.pdbx_description
1 polymer ?
#
loop_
_entity_poly.entity_id
_entity_poly.type
_entity_poly.pdbx_seq_one_letter_code
_entity_poly.pdbx_strand_id
1 'polypeptide(L)'
;MATYTIGQAAEMTGLSVSTLRYYEKEGLLPFVERTGGGRRVFSDEDFRWLSIIECLKGAGVPIREIRQYIDWCLEGDATLDRRRDFFLRQKARVEAQIAEYRRHLDKIEYKIWYYGRAIERGTEDGQPSNCGALEAEYRRLKETGDL
;
A
#
# COMPACT_ATOMS: atom_id res chain seq x y z
N MET A 1 -26.55 8.64 -14.74
CA MET A 1 -25.51 8.05 -13.86
C MET A 1 -25.99 8.11 -12.43
N ALA A 2 -25.67 7.10 -11.62
CA ALA A 2 -25.97 7.14 -10.20
C ALA A 2 -25.07 8.18 -9.51
N THR A 3 -25.62 8.84 -8.51
CA THR A 3 -24.97 9.94 -7.79
C THR A 3 -25.03 9.67 -6.30
N TYR A 4 -23.89 9.76 -5.62
CA TYR A 4 -23.72 9.38 -4.23
C TYR A 4 -23.32 10.59 -3.39
N THR A 5 -23.90 10.70 -2.20
CA THR A 5 -23.46 11.68 -1.19
C THR A 5 -22.11 11.28 -0.61
N ILE A 6 -21.42 12.21 0.04
CA ILE A 6 -20.15 11.90 0.75
C ILE A 6 -20.31 10.81 1.82
N GLY A 7 -21.48 10.68 2.44
CA GLY A 7 -21.76 9.61 3.41
C GLY A 7 -21.86 8.25 2.74
N GLN A 8 -22.55 8.17 1.61
CA GLN A 8 -22.63 6.94 0.81
C GLN A 8 -21.27 6.57 0.21
N ALA A 9 -20.52 7.56 -0.29
CA ALA A 9 -19.17 7.33 -0.79
C ALA A 9 -18.24 6.80 0.31
N ALA A 10 -18.34 7.33 1.53
CA ALA A 10 -17.61 6.83 2.69
C ALA A 10 -17.96 5.37 3.00
N GLU A 11 -19.25 5.03 3.03
CA GLU A 11 -19.71 3.65 3.26
C GLU A 11 -19.23 2.68 2.17
N MET A 12 -19.35 3.07 0.90
CA MET A 12 -18.98 2.23 -0.25
C MET A 12 -17.46 2.03 -0.40
N THR A 13 -16.66 3.01 0.01
CA THR A 13 -15.19 2.92 -0.04
C THR A 13 -14.56 2.38 1.24
N GLY A 14 -15.30 2.33 2.34
CA GLY A 14 -14.76 2.09 3.67
C GLY A 14 -13.93 3.26 4.23
N LEU A 15 -13.87 4.39 3.54
CA LEU A 15 -13.17 5.59 4.00
C LEU A 15 -14.05 6.39 4.95
N SER A 16 -13.43 7.07 5.91
CA SER A 16 -14.16 8.04 6.71
C SER A 16 -14.52 9.28 5.88
N VAL A 17 -15.62 9.93 6.24
CA VAL A 17 -16.00 11.23 5.66
C VAL A 17 -14.87 12.25 5.84
N SER A 18 -14.10 12.20 6.94
CA SER A 18 -12.96 13.09 7.16
C SER A 18 -11.82 12.82 6.18
N THR A 19 -11.54 11.56 5.83
CA THR A 19 -10.55 11.21 4.79
C THR A 19 -10.96 11.73 3.42
N LEU A 20 -12.23 11.54 3.03
CA LEU A 20 -12.72 12.09 1.75
C LEU A 20 -12.62 13.62 1.71
N ARG A 21 -12.96 14.30 2.81
CA ARG A 21 -12.80 15.77 2.93
C ARG A 21 -11.33 16.19 2.87
N TYR A 22 -10.45 15.40 3.45
CA TYR A 22 -9.02 15.63 3.42
C TYR A 22 -8.48 15.52 1.99
N TYR A 23 -8.83 14.47 1.24
CA TYR A 23 -8.41 14.30 -0.15
C TYR A 23 -8.86 15.43 -1.05
N GLU A 24 -10.08 15.91 -0.89
CA GLU A 24 -10.53 17.09 -1.63
C GLU A 24 -9.75 18.36 -1.25
N LYS A 25 -9.50 18.59 0.05
CA LYS A 25 -8.70 19.73 0.52
C LYS A 25 -7.29 19.71 -0.09
N GLU A 26 -6.71 18.52 -0.21
CA GLU A 26 -5.39 18.31 -0.83
C GLU A 26 -5.43 18.37 -2.36
N GLY A 27 -6.61 18.54 -2.97
CA GLY A 27 -6.77 18.66 -4.42
C GLY A 27 -6.79 17.35 -5.18
N LEU A 28 -7.03 16.22 -4.51
CA LEU A 28 -7.02 14.89 -5.15
C LEU A 28 -8.34 14.52 -5.83
N LEU A 29 -9.41 15.27 -5.56
CA LEU A 29 -10.76 15.00 -6.05
C LEU A 29 -11.32 16.15 -6.90
N PRO A 30 -10.61 16.62 -7.94
CA PRO A 30 -11.05 17.76 -8.75
C PRO A 30 -12.29 17.45 -9.60
N PHE A 31 -12.62 16.16 -9.76
CA PHE A 31 -13.73 15.67 -10.59
C PHE A 31 -15.07 15.59 -9.84
N VAL A 32 -15.06 15.71 -8.51
CA VAL A 32 -16.26 15.60 -7.69
C VAL A 32 -17.13 16.85 -7.86
N GLU A 33 -18.31 16.67 -8.43
CA GLU A 33 -19.25 17.75 -8.68
C GLU A 33 -19.94 18.24 -7.39
N ARG A 34 -20.54 19.42 -7.50
CA ARG A 34 -21.43 19.98 -6.47
C ARG A 34 -22.82 20.19 -7.05
N THR A 35 -23.85 19.82 -6.29
CA THR A 35 -25.23 20.19 -6.62
C THR A 35 -25.42 21.70 -6.56
N GLY A 36 -26.53 22.20 -7.12
CA GLY A 36 -26.94 23.61 -6.99
C GLY A 36 -27.11 24.09 -5.53
N GLY A 37 -27.26 23.16 -4.57
CA GLY A 37 -27.26 23.46 -3.13
C GLY A 37 -25.87 23.36 -2.46
N GLY A 38 -24.79 23.23 -3.23
CA GLY A 38 -23.41 23.17 -2.74
C GLY A 38 -22.99 21.83 -2.12
N ARG A 39 -23.81 20.78 -2.21
CA ARG A 39 -23.49 19.44 -1.68
C ARG A 39 -22.66 18.65 -2.69
N ARG A 40 -21.65 17.92 -2.21
CA ARG A 40 -20.80 17.08 -3.04
C ARG A 40 -21.53 15.84 -3.51
N VAL A 41 -21.27 15.47 -4.76
CA VAL A 41 -21.85 14.32 -5.42
C VAL A 41 -20.74 13.54 -6.09
N PHE A 42 -20.67 12.26 -5.75
CA PHE A 42 -19.74 11.30 -6.32
C PHE A 42 -20.46 10.49 -7.40
N SER A 43 -19.76 10.24 -8.49
CA SER A 43 -20.16 9.38 -9.60
C SER A 43 -19.38 8.07 -9.54
N ASP A 44 -19.76 7.10 -10.37
CA ASP A 44 -19.01 5.84 -10.54
C ASP A 44 -17.56 6.07 -11.00
N GLU A 45 -17.30 7.19 -11.69
CA GLU A 45 -15.96 7.58 -12.10
C GLU A 45 -15.09 8.04 -10.93
N ASP A 46 -15.67 8.77 -9.99
CA ASP A 46 -14.96 9.21 -8.79
C ASP A 46 -14.48 8.02 -7.94
N PHE A 47 -15.23 6.91 -7.93
CA PHE A 47 -14.78 5.69 -7.27
C PHE A 47 -13.56 5.05 -7.92
N ARG A 48 -13.42 5.14 -9.25
CA ARG A 48 -12.21 4.67 -9.95
C ARG A 48 -11.00 5.52 -9.56
N TRP A 49 -11.18 6.83 -9.45
CA TRP A 49 -10.14 7.74 -8.96
C TRP A 49 -9.76 7.45 -7.51
N LEU A 50 -10.75 7.27 -6.63
CA LEU A 50 -10.51 6.92 -5.23
C LEU A 50 -9.73 5.61 -5.10
N SER A 51 -10.05 4.60 -5.91
CA SER A 51 -9.30 3.33 -5.92
C SER A 51 -7.82 3.53 -6.28
N ILE A 52 -7.51 4.36 -7.29
CA ILE A 52 -6.13 4.68 -7.66
C ILE A 52 -5.42 5.47 -6.56
N ILE A 53 -6.09 6.46 -5.98
CA ILE A 53 -5.54 7.26 -4.87
C ILE A 53 -5.20 6.37 -3.69
N GLU A 54 -6.11 5.48 -3.29
CA GLU A 54 -5.90 4.53 -2.19
C GLU A 54 -4.77 3.55 -2.49
N CYS A 55 -4.67 3.04 -3.72
CA CYS A 55 -3.57 2.18 -4.15
C CYS A 55 -2.21 2.90 -3.99
N LEU A 56 -2.10 4.13 -4.49
CA LEU A 56 -0.87 4.93 -4.38
C LEU A 56 -0.55 5.26 -2.91
N LYS A 57 -1.57 5.61 -2.11
CA LYS A 57 -1.41 5.83 -0.66
C LYS A 57 -0.91 4.59 0.06
N GLY A 58 -1.46 3.42 -0.26
CA GLY A 58 -1.05 2.12 0.28
C GLY A 58 0.38 1.73 -0.12
N ALA A 59 0.82 2.10 -1.32
CA ALA A 59 2.21 1.99 -1.76
C ALA A 59 3.16 3.02 -1.09
N GLY A 60 2.65 3.87 -0.21
CA GLY A 60 3.41 4.89 0.52
C GLY A 60 3.74 6.14 -0.32
N VAL A 61 3.05 6.35 -1.44
CA VAL A 61 3.26 7.53 -2.29
C VAL A 61 2.80 8.79 -1.54
N PRO A 62 3.64 9.83 -1.42
CA PRO A 62 3.26 11.08 -0.79
C PRO A 62 2.08 11.74 -1.50
N ILE A 63 1.16 12.34 -0.74
CA ILE A 63 -0.03 13.00 -1.29
C ILE A 63 0.31 14.07 -2.33
N ARG A 64 1.41 14.81 -2.14
CA ARG A 64 1.91 15.79 -3.12
C ARG A 64 2.21 15.17 -4.49
N GLU A 65 2.71 13.94 -4.53
CA GLU A 65 3.02 13.23 -5.78
C GLU A 65 1.75 12.67 -6.43
N ILE A 66 0.81 12.20 -5.61
CA ILE A 66 -0.53 11.79 -6.08
C ILE A 66 -1.24 13.01 -6.70
N ARG A 67 -1.18 14.17 -6.06
CA ARG A 67 -1.75 15.42 -6.59
C ARG A 67 -1.14 15.79 -7.93
N GLN A 68 0.19 15.72 -8.07
CA GLN A 68 0.85 15.99 -9.35
C GLN A 68 0.37 15.04 -10.47
N TYR A 69 0.13 13.77 -10.15
CA TYR A 69 -0.45 12.82 -11.08
C TYR A 69 -1.88 13.22 -11.48
N ILE A 70 -2.70 13.66 -10.54
CA ILE A 70 -4.06 14.18 -10.81
C ILE A 70 -4.01 15.43 -11.71
N ASP A 71 -3.08 16.37 -11.45
CA ASP A 71 -2.89 17.57 -12.27
C ASP A 71 -2.56 17.19 -13.73
N TRP A 72 -1.68 16.19 -13.93
CA TRP A 72 -1.39 15.69 -15.27
C TRP A 72 -2.61 15.06 -15.95
N CYS A 73 -3.47 14.37 -15.21
CA CYS A 73 -4.71 13.83 -15.76
C CYS A 73 -5.66 14.94 -16.22
N LEU A 74 -5.71 16.08 -15.52
CA LEU A 74 -6.49 17.26 -15.93
C LEU A 74 -5.92 17.93 -17.20
N GLU A 75 -4.60 17.88 -17.41
CA GLU A 75 -3.94 18.34 -18.64
C GLU A 75 -4.24 17.45 -19.86
N GLY A 76 -4.87 16.27 -19.67
CA GLY A 76 -5.26 15.38 -20.74
C GLY A 76 -4.08 14.64 -21.40
N ASP A 77 -4.20 14.36 -22.70
CA ASP A 77 -3.31 13.42 -23.38
C ASP A 77 -1.87 13.90 -23.55
N ALA A 78 -1.63 15.22 -23.44
CA ALA A 78 -0.30 15.82 -23.49
C ALA A 78 0.66 15.29 -22.39
N THR A 79 0.14 14.64 -21.35
CA THR A 79 0.91 14.14 -20.21
C THR A 79 0.97 12.62 -20.11
N LEU A 80 0.50 11.86 -21.11
CA LEU A 80 0.45 10.40 -21.06
C LEU A 80 1.80 9.78 -20.70
N ASP A 81 2.89 10.28 -21.28
CA ASP A 81 4.25 9.81 -20.99
C ASP A 81 4.64 10.07 -19.53
N ARG A 82 4.32 11.25 -18.99
CA ARG A 82 4.61 11.60 -17.58
C ARG A 82 3.83 10.69 -16.62
N ARG A 83 2.57 10.40 -16.93
CA ARG A 83 1.70 9.50 -16.15
C ARG A 83 2.22 8.06 -16.19
N ARG A 84 2.65 7.57 -17.36
CA ARG A 84 3.28 6.25 -17.50
C ARG A 84 4.57 6.17 -16.69
N ASP A 85 5.46 7.16 -16.83
CA ASP A 85 6.74 7.19 -16.12
C ASP A 85 6.55 7.28 -14.60
N PHE A 86 5.51 7.99 -14.15
CA PHE A 86 5.13 8.01 -12.75
C PHE A 86 4.83 6.60 -12.24
N PHE A 87 3.98 5.83 -12.92
CA PHE A 87 3.68 4.46 -12.51
C PHE A 87 4.87 3.51 -12.61
N LEU A 88 5.80 3.71 -13.56
CA LEU A 88 7.05 2.96 -13.60
C LEU A 88 7.90 3.19 -12.35
N ARG A 89 7.98 4.43 -11.86
CA ARG A 89 8.67 4.73 -10.59
C ARG A 89 7.96 4.11 -9.38
N GLN A 90 6.63 4.18 -9.34
CA GLN A 90 5.88 3.58 -8.23
C GLN A 90 5.98 2.05 -8.24
N LYS A 91 6.01 1.42 -9.42
CA LYS A 91 6.27 -0.01 -9.57
C LYS A 91 7.62 -0.39 -8.94
N ALA A 92 8.70 0.29 -9.34
CA ALA A 92 10.03 0.01 -8.80
C ALA A 92 10.10 0.17 -7.27
N ARG A 93 9.39 1.17 -6.73
CA ARG A 93 9.28 1.38 -5.28
C ARG A 93 8.57 0.21 -4.58
N VAL A 94 7.43 -0.24 -5.11
CA VAL A 94 6.69 -1.36 -4.55
C VAL A 94 7.50 -2.65 -4.64
N GLU A 95 8.20 -2.90 -5.75
CA GLU A 95 9.11 -4.04 -5.89
C GLU A 95 10.22 -4.03 -4.83
N ALA A 96 10.82 -2.87 -4.55
CA ALA A 96 11.82 -2.72 -3.49
C ALA A 96 11.24 -2.99 -2.09
N GLN A 97 10.02 -2.49 -1.81
CA GLN A 97 9.31 -2.77 -0.56
C GLN A 97 9.01 -4.27 -0.41
N ILE A 98 8.53 -4.93 -1.47
CA ILE A 98 8.29 -6.38 -1.47
C ILE A 98 9.59 -7.13 -1.15
N ALA A 99 10.70 -6.76 -1.77
CA ALA A 99 11.99 -7.38 -1.49
C ALA A 99 12.43 -7.17 -0.03
N GLU A 100 12.15 -6.00 0.56
CA GLU A 100 12.41 -5.73 1.96
C GLU A 100 11.53 -6.54 2.90
N TYR A 101 10.21 -6.54 2.69
CA TYR A 101 9.28 -7.32 3.51
C TYR A 101 9.54 -8.82 3.43
N ARG A 102 10.01 -9.33 2.29
CA ARG A 102 10.48 -10.73 2.18
C ARG A 102 11.69 -11.01 3.08
N ARG A 103 12.64 -10.08 3.20
CA ARG A 103 13.77 -10.22 4.15
C ARG A 103 13.30 -10.19 5.61
N HIS A 104 12.36 -9.29 5.94
CA HIS A 104 11.78 -9.23 7.27
C HIS A 104 11.02 -10.52 7.61
N LEU A 105 10.22 -11.02 6.66
CA LEU A 105 9.50 -12.29 6.80
C LEU A 105 10.45 -13.46 7.04
N ASP A 106 11.54 -13.58 6.27
CA ASP A 106 12.55 -14.62 6.44
C ASP A 106 13.15 -14.61 7.86
N LYS A 107 13.43 -13.42 8.40
CA LYS A 107 13.92 -13.29 9.78
C LYS A 107 12.87 -13.69 10.83
N ILE A 108 11.60 -13.39 10.58
CA ILE A 108 10.48 -13.79 11.46
C ILE A 108 10.31 -15.31 11.42
N GLU A 109 10.33 -15.92 10.22
CA GLU A 109 10.22 -17.37 10.03
C GLU A 109 11.39 -18.10 10.71
N TYR A 110 12.61 -17.57 10.60
CA TYR A 110 13.76 -18.07 11.36
C TYR A 110 13.49 -18.07 12.87
N LYS A 111 12.91 -16.98 13.40
CA LYS A 111 12.59 -16.89 14.83
C LYS A 111 11.51 -17.89 15.23
N ILE A 112 10.51 -18.14 14.38
CA ILE A 112 9.49 -19.18 14.60
C ILE A 112 10.16 -20.56 14.67
N TRP A 113 10.99 -20.91 13.68
CA TRP A 113 11.73 -22.17 13.66
C TRP A 113 12.62 -22.34 14.90
N TYR A 114 13.39 -21.30 15.25
CA TYR A 114 14.27 -21.30 16.41
C TYR A 114 13.49 -21.58 17.71
N TYR A 115 12.36 -20.89 17.92
CA TYR A 115 11.57 -21.11 19.12
C TYR A 115 10.88 -22.47 19.12
N GLY A 116 10.53 -23.03 17.96
CA GLY A 116 10.11 -24.43 17.85
C GLY A 116 11.16 -25.40 18.42
N ARG A 117 12.43 -25.23 18.02
CA ARG A 117 13.56 -26.04 18.54
C ARG A 117 13.81 -25.81 20.04
N ALA A 118 13.72 -24.56 20.51
CA ALA A 118 13.92 -24.25 21.92
C ALA A 118 12.81 -24.87 22.80
N ILE A 119 11.56 -24.88 22.31
CA ILE A 119 10.44 -25.55 22.97
C ILE A 119 10.68 -27.06 23.07
N GLU A 120 11.13 -27.71 21.99
CA GLU A 120 11.47 -29.15 21.99
C GLU A 120 12.57 -29.49 23.01
N ARG A 121 13.53 -28.59 23.19
CA ARG A 121 14.64 -28.75 24.16
C ARG A 121 14.27 -28.33 25.58
N GLY A 122 13.20 -27.55 25.76
CA GLY A 122 12.81 -26.96 27.03
C GLY A 122 13.73 -25.83 27.54
N THR A 123 14.64 -25.32 26.71
CA THR A 123 15.56 -24.22 27.09
C THR A 123 16.13 -23.50 25.85
N GLU A 124 16.51 -22.23 26.02
CA GLU A 124 17.31 -21.46 25.06
C GLU A 124 18.82 -21.49 25.37
N ASP A 125 19.21 -22.11 26.49
CA ASP A 125 20.60 -22.11 26.95
C ASP A 125 21.54 -22.81 25.96
N GLY A 126 22.67 -22.14 25.64
CA GLY A 126 23.74 -22.67 24.79
C GLY A 126 23.65 -22.33 23.30
N GLN A 127 22.53 -21.78 22.82
CA GLN A 127 22.34 -21.43 21.41
C GLN A 127 21.51 -20.15 21.26
N PRO A 128 22.12 -18.95 21.39
CA PRO A 128 21.36 -17.71 21.26
C PRO A 128 20.81 -17.54 19.84
N SER A 129 19.56 -17.10 19.73
CA SER A 129 18.90 -16.84 18.43
C SER A 129 19.57 -15.81 17.50
N ASN A 130 20.64 -15.15 17.93
CA ASN A 130 21.45 -14.27 17.08
C ASN A 130 22.76 -14.95 16.63
N CYS A 131 22.91 -16.26 16.82
CA CYS A 131 24.06 -17.03 16.37
C CYS A 131 23.97 -17.27 14.86
N GLY A 132 24.94 -16.76 14.09
CA GLY A 132 24.99 -16.93 12.64
C GLY A 132 25.03 -18.39 12.17
N ALA A 133 25.48 -19.32 13.00
CA ALA A 133 25.46 -20.75 12.69
C ALA A 133 24.03 -21.32 12.59
N LEU A 134 23.12 -20.88 13.46
CA LEU A 134 21.71 -21.33 13.43
C LEU A 134 20.95 -20.71 12.28
N GLU A 135 21.26 -19.45 11.92
CA GLU A 135 20.69 -18.85 10.71
C GLU A 135 21.15 -19.58 9.45
N ALA A 136 22.42 -20.01 9.38
CA ALA A 136 22.92 -20.79 8.26
C ALA A 136 22.27 -22.17 8.18
N GLU A 137 22.05 -22.83 9.33
CA GLU A 137 21.29 -24.09 9.40
C GLU A 137 19.85 -23.91 8.89
N TYR A 138 19.15 -22.90 9.40
CA TYR A 138 17.80 -22.55 8.93
C TYR A 138 17.74 -22.33 7.42
N ARG A 139 18.66 -21.52 6.86
CA ARG A 139 18.70 -21.27 5.41
C ARG A 139 18.93 -22.55 4.61
N ARG A 140 19.82 -23.43 5.07
CA ARG A 140 20.05 -24.73 4.43
C ARG A 140 18.76 -25.57 4.41
N LEU A 141 18.10 -25.72 5.56
CA LEU A 141 16.85 -26.50 5.67
C LEU A 141 15.75 -25.93 4.76
N LYS A 142 15.66 -24.60 4.67
CA LYS A 142 14.72 -23.91 3.80
C LYS A 142 14.99 -24.16 2.32
N GLU A 143 16.25 -24.16 1.91
CA GLU A 143 16.67 -24.42 0.53
C GLU A 143 16.46 -25.89 0.13
N THR A 144 16.65 -26.84 1.05
CA THR A 144 16.45 -28.28 0.79
C THR A 144 15.00 -28.73 0.93
N GLY A 145 14.13 -27.91 1.53
CA GLY A 145 12.72 -28.24 1.79
C GLY A 145 12.51 -29.09 3.05
N ASP A 146 13.49 -29.14 3.94
CA ASP A 146 13.51 -29.94 5.17
C ASP A 146 13.13 -29.12 6.43
N LEU A 147 12.43 -28.00 6.24
CA LEU A 147 11.95 -27.11 7.31
C LEU A 147 10.77 -27.71 8.09
#